data_AF-A0A8I1QRT6-F1
#
_entry.id   AF-A0A8I1QRT6-F1
#
_cell.length_a   1.000
_cell.length_b   1.000
_cell.length_c   1.000
_cell.angle_alpha   90.00
_cell.angle_beta   90.00
_cell.angle_gamma   90.00
#
_symmetry.space_group_name_H-M   'P 1'
#
loop_
_entity.id
_entity.type
_entity.pdbx_description
1 polymer ?
#
loop_
_entity_poly.entity_id
_entity_poly.type
_entity_poly.pdbx_seq_one_letter_code
_entity_poly.pdbx_strand_id
1 'polypeptide(L)'
;MVAKQRDMVQLSFLAHTRDVPERIRLRDCGLGFAGQSTERSAGLITGVYGASAKQAALVAAARWTQEHQRAAGLNRVLMVDLNYRVDNFHLTREQARRDTVQETGWIHFDRIGAALRDELRDQWVEWIVRDTGTRRAAVADDSLVDLALKFPDCVAKTFQHEKAVRCIVHPVNPAIDPSIVLWAATLRYDKKRFEDASVRFLPHVQIQL
;
A
#
# COMPACT_ATOMS: atom_id res chain seq x y z
N MET A 1 -5.85 23.20 -20.19
CA MET A 1 -4.80 23.35 -19.16
C MET A 1 -4.20 21.96 -18.94
N VAL A 2 -3.10 21.65 -19.61
CA VAL A 2 -2.49 20.30 -19.60
C VAL A 2 -1.78 20.12 -18.27
N ALA A 3 -2.24 19.16 -17.47
CA ALA A 3 -1.79 18.95 -16.09
C ALA A 3 -0.28 18.70 -16.02
N LYS A 4 0.37 19.21 -14.97
CA LYS A 4 1.75 18.92 -14.56
C LYS A 4 1.89 17.45 -14.16
N GLN A 5 1.69 16.53 -15.10
CA GLN A 5 1.83 15.09 -14.90
C GLN A 5 3.31 14.66 -14.92
N ARG A 6 4.20 15.54 -14.44
CA ARG A 6 5.62 15.28 -14.34
C ARG A 6 5.84 14.88 -12.89
N ASP A 7 6.08 13.59 -12.68
CA ASP A 7 6.56 12.99 -11.43
C ASP A 7 5.52 12.55 -10.39
N MET A 8 4.37 12.05 -10.84
CA MET A 8 3.28 11.58 -9.95
C MET A 8 2.94 10.10 -10.15
N VAL A 9 2.65 9.41 -9.05
CA VAL A 9 2.00 8.10 -9.03
C VAL A 9 0.55 8.27 -8.59
N GLN A 10 -0.38 7.72 -9.36
CA GLN A 10 -1.78 7.69 -8.99
C GLN A 10 -2.11 6.45 -8.16
N LEU A 11 -2.54 6.65 -6.92
CA LEU A 11 -2.97 5.61 -5.98
C LEU A 11 -4.47 5.65 -5.79
N SER A 12 -5.04 4.55 -5.29
CA SER A 12 -6.45 4.51 -4.88
C SER A 12 -6.56 3.90 -3.49
N PHE A 13 -7.05 4.65 -2.51
CA PHE A 13 -7.31 4.16 -1.16
C PHE A 13 -8.74 3.67 -1.04
N LEU A 14 -8.97 2.76 -0.10
CA LEU A 14 -10.31 2.39 0.32
C LEU A 14 -10.59 3.07 1.67
N ALA A 15 -11.76 3.68 1.79
CA ALA A 15 -12.25 4.22 3.04
C ALA A 15 -13.57 3.52 3.39
N HIS A 16 -13.65 2.97 4.60
CA HIS A 16 -14.88 2.40 5.12
C HIS A 16 -15.71 3.48 5.79
N THR A 17 -17.00 3.52 5.49
CA THR A 17 -17.88 4.47 6.13
C THR A 17 -19.27 3.89 6.35
N ARG A 18 -19.91 4.26 7.45
CA ARG A 18 -21.27 3.82 7.81
C ARG A 18 -22.36 4.67 7.14
N ASP A 19 -22.01 5.92 6.81
CA ASP A 19 -22.79 6.90 6.04
C ASP A 19 -21.84 7.62 5.08
N VAL A 20 -22.30 8.27 4.00
CA VAL A 20 -21.39 9.04 3.14
C VAL A 20 -21.11 10.39 3.80
N PRO A 21 -19.92 10.63 4.39
CA PRO A 21 -19.64 11.89 5.06
C PRO A 21 -19.30 12.98 4.02
N GLU A 22 -19.50 14.24 4.35
CA GLU A 22 -19.06 15.35 3.48
C GLU A 22 -17.53 15.48 3.45
N ARG A 23 -16.83 15.00 4.48
CA ARG A 23 -15.38 15.17 4.65
C ARG A 23 -14.73 13.91 5.20
N ILE A 24 -13.59 13.52 4.63
CA ILE A 24 -12.78 12.35 5.05
C ILE A 24 -11.32 12.78 5.16
N ARG A 25 -10.63 12.40 6.24
CA ARG A 25 -9.18 12.63 6.37
C ARG A 25 -8.42 11.58 5.58
N LEU A 26 -7.46 11.97 4.75
CA LEU A 26 -6.68 11.04 3.93
C LEU A 26 -5.95 9.99 4.79
N ARG A 27 -5.48 10.37 5.98
CA ARG A 27 -4.81 9.45 6.92
C ARG A 27 -5.74 8.34 7.46
N ASP A 28 -7.04 8.56 7.40
CA ASP A 28 -8.05 7.57 7.81
C ASP A 28 -8.48 6.71 6.60
N CYS A 29 -8.04 7.06 5.39
CA CYS A 29 -8.19 6.24 4.20
C CYS A 29 -7.00 5.29 4.12
N GLY A 30 -7.25 4.01 3.90
CA GLY A 30 -6.19 3.01 3.83
C GLY A 30 -6.76 1.67 3.43
N LEU A 31 -6.08 1.00 2.51
CA LEU A 31 -6.32 -0.42 2.28
C LEU A 31 -5.87 -1.17 3.54
N GLY A 32 -6.82 -1.64 4.35
CA GLY A 32 -6.53 -2.67 5.34
C GLY A 32 -6.24 -4.00 4.65
N PHE A 33 -5.31 -4.79 5.16
CA PHE A 33 -4.98 -6.12 4.65
C PHE A 33 -4.70 -7.11 5.78
N ALA A 34 -4.88 -8.39 5.48
CA ALA A 34 -4.77 -9.46 6.46
C ALA A 34 -3.37 -9.51 7.09
N GLY A 35 -3.30 -9.73 8.40
CA GLY A 35 -2.05 -9.89 9.14
C GLY A 35 -1.30 -8.59 9.45
N GLN A 36 -1.78 -7.42 9.00
CA GLN A 36 -1.14 -6.13 9.29
C GLN A 36 -1.38 -5.68 10.74
N SER A 37 -0.31 -5.36 11.46
CA SER A 37 -0.40 -4.66 12.75
C SER A 37 -0.62 -3.16 12.55
N THR A 38 -1.69 -2.65 13.17
CA THR A 38 -2.03 -1.21 13.17
C THR A 38 -0.99 -0.37 13.90
N GLU A 39 -0.42 -0.88 15.00
CA GLU A 39 0.61 -0.22 15.78
C GLU A 39 1.90 -0.03 14.96
N ARG A 40 2.36 -1.09 14.31
CA ARG A 40 3.60 -1.04 13.49
C ARG A 40 3.44 -0.18 12.24
N SER A 41 2.21 -0.04 11.75
CA SER A 41 1.87 0.74 10.56
C SER A 41 1.52 2.20 10.87
N ALA A 42 1.69 2.66 12.12
CA ALA A 42 1.43 4.05 12.49
C ALA A 42 2.26 5.02 11.63
N GLY A 43 1.58 5.98 10.99
CA GLY A 43 2.21 6.94 10.08
C GLY A 43 2.47 6.42 8.66
N LEU A 44 1.99 5.22 8.34
CA LEU A 44 1.95 4.70 6.97
C LEU A 44 0.52 4.78 6.42
N ILE A 45 0.40 4.93 5.10
CA ILE A 45 -0.84 4.72 4.37
C ILE A 45 -0.60 3.69 3.29
N THR A 46 -1.56 2.79 3.05
CA THR A 46 -1.50 1.82 1.97
C THR A 46 -2.63 2.04 0.97
N GLY A 47 -2.28 2.19 -0.30
CA GLY A 47 -3.25 2.37 -1.40
C GLY A 47 -3.03 1.33 -2.50
N VAL A 48 -4.07 1.05 -3.27
CA VAL A 48 -4.02 0.15 -4.43
C VAL A 48 -3.19 0.77 -5.55
N TYR A 49 -2.25 -0.01 -6.10
CA TYR A 49 -1.28 0.42 -7.10
C TYR A 49 -1.52 -0.27 -8.45
N GLY A 50 -1.61 0.52 -9.52
CA GLY A 50 -1.79 0.03 -10.89
C GLY A 50 -3.25 -0.20 -11.29
N ALA A 51 -3.53 -0.12 -12.59
CA ALA A 51 -4.89 -0.14 -13.13
C ALA A 51 -5.62 -1.48 -12.86
N SER A 52 -4.95 -2.62 -13.07
CA SER A 52 -5.56 -3.94 -12.88
C SER A 52 -5.94 -4.19 -11.42
N ALA A 53 -5.07 -3.83 -10.47
CA ALA A 53 -5.36 -3.95 -9.05
C ALA A 53 -6.51 -3.04 -8.62
N LYS A 54 -6.61 -1.82 -9.18
CA LYS A 54 -7.74 -0.91 -8.94
C LYS A 54 -9.08 -1.50 -9.37
N GLN A 55 -9.12 -2.16 -10.53
CA GLN A 55 -10.34 -2.83 -10.99
C GLN A 55 -10.72 -4.00 -10.09
N ALA A 56 -9.76 -4.84 -9.70
CA ALA A 56 -10.01 -5.95 -8.77
C ALA A 56 -10.49 -5.44 -7.39
N ALA A 57 -9.88 -4.36 -6.87
CA ALA A 57 -10.29 -3.73 -5.63
C ALA A 57 -11.72 -3.16 -5.70
N LEU A 58 -12.11 -2.54 -6.82
CA LEU A 58 -13.47 -2.05 -7.03
C LEU A 58 -14.49 -3.19 -7.00
N VAL A 59 -14.20 -4.30 -7.67
CA VAL A 59 -15.09 -5.47 -7.69
C VAL A 59 -15.22 -6.07 -6.28
N ALA A 60 -14.10 -6.24 -5.57
CA ALA A 60 -14.09 -6.73 -4.19
C ALA A 60 -14.86 -5.79 -3.25
N ALA A 61 -14.65 -4.48 -3.36
CA ALA A 61 -15.34 -3.47 -2.55
C ALA A 61 -16.87 -3.47 -2.79
N ALA A 62 -17.28 -3.64 -4.05
CA ALA A 62 -18.70 -3.74 -4.41
C ALA A 62 -19.36 -5.00 -3.82
N ARG A 63 -18.70 -6.16 -3.93
CA ARG A 63 -19.16 -7.42 -3.32
C ARG A 63 -19.26 -7.32 -1.81
N TRP A 64 -18.19 -6.85 -1.16
CA TRP A 64 -18.15 -6.64 0.29
C TRP A 64 -19.29 -5.73 0.75
N THR A 65 -19.51 -4.61 0.04
CA THR A 65 -20.61 -3.67 0.33
C THR A 65 -21.97 -4.36 0.23
N GLN A 66 -22.22 -5.15 -0.82
CA GLN A 66 -23.49 -5.86 -0.99
C GLN A 66 -23.77 -6.88 0.13
N GLU A 67 -22.74 -7.62 0.54
CA GLU A 67 -22.84 -8.61 1.61
C GLU A 67 -23.09 -7.96 2.98
N HIS A 68 -22.40 -6.86 3.27
CA HIS A 68 -22.43 -6.21 4.59
C HIS A 68 -23.56 -5.18 4.74
N GLN A 69 -24.10 -4.63 3.64
CA GLN A 69 -25.30 -3.79 3.65
C GLN A 69 -26.51 -4.53 4.24
N ARG A 70 -26.60 -5.84 4.05
CA ARG A 70 -27.69 -6.67 4.57
C ARG A 70 -27.60 -6.92 6.07
N ALA A 71 -26.41 -6.78 6.67
CA ALA A 71 -26.13 -7.23 8.03
C ALA A 71 -26.03 -6.11 9.09
N ALA A 72 -25.69 -4.85 8.72
CA ALA A 72 -25.34 -3.83 9.74
C ALA A 72 -25.67 -2.35 9.40
N GLY A 73 -26.52 -2.09 8.40
CA GLY A 73 -26.81 -0.72 7.91
C GLY A 73 -25.98 -0.34 6.68
N LEU A 74 -26.07 0.91 6.24
CA LEU A 74 -25.51 1.44 4.97
C LEU A 74 -23.98 1.54 4.94
N ASN A 75 -23.24 0.54 5.43
CA ASN A 75 -21.80 0.48 5.27
C ASN A 75 -21.43 0.52 3.78
N ARG A 76 -20.53 1.44 3.41
CA ARG A 76 -20.02 1.61 2.06
C ARG A 76 -18.50 1.64 2.08
N VAL A 77 -17.92 1.13 1.00
CA VAL A 77 -16.51 1.35 0.68
C VAL A 77 -16.43 2.48 -0.34
N LEU A 78 -15.68 3.51 -0.01
CA LEU A 78 -15.35 4.61 -0.90
C LEU A 78 -13.97 4.40 -1.49
N MET A 79 -13.83 4.64 -2.80
CA MET A 79 -12.52 4.64 -3.42
C MET A 79 -12.01 6.07 -3.57
N VAL A 80 -10.87 6.36 -2.98
CA VAL A 80 -10.24 7.68 -2.97
C VAL A 80 -9.04 7.65 -3.90
N ASP A 81 -9.11 8.36 -5.02
CA ASP A 81 -7.98 8.51 -5.94
C ASP A 81 -7.07 9.63 -5.44
N LEU A 82 -5.77 9.37 -5.32
CA LEU A 82 -4.74 10.30 -4.84
C LEU A 82 -3.61 10.40 -5.87
N ASN A 83 -3.09 11.61 -6.08
CA ASN A 83 -1.82 11.82 -6.77
C ASN A 83 -0.69 12.03 -5.75
N TYR A 84 0.29 11.11 -5.75
CA TYR A 84 1.46 11.14 -4.89
C TYR A 84 2.73 11.52 -5.67
N ARG A 85 3.47 12.52 -5.18
CA ARG A 85 4.72 12.98 -5.81
C ARG A 85 5.91 12.09 -5.46
N VAL A 86 6.60 11.62 -6.49
CA VAL A 86 7.82 10.81 -6.37
C VAL A 86 9.02 11.58 -6.91
N ASP A 87 10.09 11.66 -6.12
CA ASP A 87 11.33 12.30 -6.59
C ASP A 87 11.98 11.42 -7.66
N ASN A 88 12.58 12.04 -8.69
CA ASN A 88 13.22 11.35 -9.81
C ASN A 88 12.34 10.23 -10.40
N PHE A 89 11.05 10.51 -10.60
CA PHE A 89 10.04 9.51 -10.97
C PHE A 89 10.40 8.65 -12.20
N HIS A 90 11.14 9.19 -13.16
CA HIS A 90 11.60 8.43 -14.33
C HIS A 90 12.41 7.18 -13.94
N LEU A 91 13.14 7.21 -12.82
CA LEU A 91 13.93 6.09 -12.29
C LEU A 91 13.05 4.99 -11.66
N THR A 92 11.78 5.25 -11.34
CA THR A 92 10.86 4.22 -10.79
C THR A 92 10.51 3.10 -11.79
N ARG A 93 10.86 3.30 -13.06
CA ARG A 93 10.72 2.31 -14.14
C ARG A 93 11.92 1.38 -14.24
N GLU A 94 13.04 1.75 -13.63
CA GLU A 94 14.26 0.96 -13.60
C GLU A 94 14.22 -0.10 -12.50
N GLN A 95 15.20 -0.99 -12.50
CA GLN A 95 15.36 -1.92 -11.39
C GLN A 95 15.80 -1.16 -10.14
N ALA A 96 15.04 -1.28 -9.06
CA ALA A 96 15.38 -0.66 -7.78
C ALA A 96 16.67 -1.28 -7.22
N ARG A 97 17.71 -0.45 -7.21
CA ARG A 97 19.01 -0.67 -6.55
C ARG A 97 19.16 0.33 -5.42
N ARG A 98 20.20 0.20 -4.59
CA ARG A 98 20.37 1.08 -3.41
C ARG A 98 20.44 2.55 -3.79
N ASP A 99 21.23 2.90 -4.79
CA ASP A 99 21.32 4.25 -5.38
C ASP A 99 19.96 4.76 -5.84
N THR A 100 19.22 3.97 -6.64
CA THR A 100 17.87 4.33 -7.09
C THR A 100 16.92 4.57 -5.92
N VAL A 101 17.00 3.74 -4.88
CA VAL A 101 16.17 3.86 -3.66
C VAL A 101 16.57 5.10 -2.85
N GLN A 102 17.84 5.47 -2.79
CA GLN A 102 18.27 6.71 -2.13
C GLN A 102 17.71 7.94 -2.84
N GLU A 103 17.69 7.94 -4.17
CA GLU A 103 17.20 9.06 -4.96
C GLU A 103 15.68 9.19 -4.94
N THR A 104 14.96 8.07 -5.07
CA THR A 104 13.50 8.05 -5.25
C THR A 104 12.73 7.81 -3.96
N GLY A 105 13.33 7.08 -3.02
CA GLY A 105 12.66 6.45 -1.88
C GLY A 105 11.68 5.35 -2.28
N TRP A 106 11.79 4.80 -3.48
CA TRP A 106 10.80 3.89 -4.08
C TRP A 106 11.34 2.47 -4.24
N ILE A 107 10.58 1.48 -3.76
CA ILE A 107 10.84 0.07 -4.00
C ILE A 107 9.58 -0.55 -4.62
N HIS A 108 9.74 -1.33 -5.69
CA HIS A 108 8.66 -2.16 -6.24
C HIS A 108 9.15 -3.60 -6.32
N PHE A 109 8.45 -4.54 -5.70
CA PHE A 109 8.96 -5.92 -5.56
C PHE A 109 9.11 -6.65 -6.92
N ASP A 110 8.26 -6.39 -7.93
CA ASP A 110 8.52 -6.91 -9.29
C ASP A 110 9.74 -6.30 -9.99
N ARG A 111 10.20 -5.13 -9.55
CA ARG A 111 11.29 -4.38 -10.20
C ARG A 111 12.49 -4.24 -9.29
N ILE A 112 12.61 -5.04 -8.24
CA ILE A 112 13.75 -4.97 -7.34
C ILE A 112 14.95 -5.74 -7.90
N GLY A 113 16.13 -5.12 -7.90
CA GLY A 113 17.37 -5.78 -8.31
C GLY A 113 17.72 -6.94 -7.37
N ALA A 114 18.37 -7.99 -7.89
CA ALA A 114 18.65 -9.22 -7.14
C ALA A 114 19.38 -8.97 -5.82
N ALA A 115 20.47 -8.19 -5.84
CA ALA A 115 21.25 -7.90 -4.64
C ALA A 115 20.43 -7.25 -3.51
N LEU A 116 19.59 -6.26 -3.83
CA LEU A 116 18.74 -5.60 -2.83
C LEU A 116 17.59 -6.52 -2.37
N ARG A 117 17.07 -7.36 -3.28
CA ARG A 117 16.04 -8.35 -2.97
C ARG A 117 16.52 -9.36 -1.95
N ASP A 118 17.69 -9.93 -2.17
CA ASP A 118 18.26 -10.98 -1.34
C ASP A 118 18.60 -10.42 0.04
N GLU A 119 19.16 -9.22 0.09
CA GLU A 119 19.42 -8.51 1.34
C GLU A 119 18.14 -8.26 2.15
N LEU A 120 17.09 -7.70 1.53
CA LEU A 120 15.82 -7.47 2.22
C LEU A 120 15.19 -8.80 2.67
N ARG A 121 15.24 -9.84 1.82
CA ARG A 121 14.71 -11.17 2.16
C ARG A 121 15.43 -11.74 3.38
N ASP A 122 16.76 -11.74 3.38
CA ASP A 122 17.57 -12.29 4.47
C ASP A 122 17.29 -11.53 5.78
N GLN A 123 17.22 -10.20 5.71
CA GLN A 123 16.85 -9.36 6.85
C GLN A 123 15.43 -9.66 7.37
N TRP A 124 14.46 -9.84 6.47
CA TRP A 124 13.09 -10.18 6.84
C TRP A 124 12.99 -11.58 7.47
N VAL A 125 13.69 -12.57 6.93
CA VAL A 125 13.77 -13.91 7.52
C VAL A 125 14.32 -13.84 8.94
N GLU A 126 15.37 -13.06 9.19
CA GLU A 126 15.91 -12.86 10.53
C GLU A 126 14.89 -12.20 11.48
N TRP A 127 14.19 -11.16 11.01
CA TRP A 127 13.14 -10.52 11.79
C TRP A 127 11.99 -11.47 12.10
N ILE A 128 11.54 -12.27 11.14
CA ILE A 128 10.46 -13.23 11.33
C ILE A 128 10.86 -14.26 12.38
N VAL A 129 12.01 -14.92 12.21
CA VAL A 129 12.51 -15.93 13.15
C VAL A 129 12.61 -15.37 14.57
N ARG A 130 13.13 -14.15 14.71
CA ARG A 130 13.30 -13.49 16.02
C ARG A 130 11.96 -13.07 16.64
N ASP A 131 11.07 -12.45 15.86
CA ASP A 131 9.86 -11.80 16.38
C ASP A 131 8.71 -12.78 16.59
N THR A 132 8.59 -13.84 15.78
CA THR A 132 7.46 -14.79 15.83
C THR A 132 7.84 -16.16 16.38
N GLY A 133 9.14 -16.46 16.51
CA GLY A 133 9.63 -17.79 16.86
C GLY A 133 9.48 -18.83 15.73
N THR A 134 9.13 -18.41 14.51
CA THR A 134 9.06 -19.28 13.34
C THR A 134 10.43 -19.92 13.08
N ARG A 135 10.46 -21.23 12.81
CA ARG A 135 11.71 -21.92 12.46
C ARG A 135 12.26 -21.38 11.15
N ARG A 136 13.55 -21.05 11.09
CA ARG A 136 14.20 -20.50 9.88
C ARG A 136 13.94 -21.35 8.63
N ALA A 137 14.00 -22.68 8.75
CA ALA A 137 13.73 -23.60 7.64
C ALA A 137 12.31 -23.48 7.03
N ALA A 138 11.33 -22.95 7.77
CA ALA A 138 9.96 -22.79 7.26
C ALA A 138 9.78 -21.57 6.36
N VAL A 139 10.74 -20.64 6.37
CA VAL A 139 10.68 -19.36 5.63
C VAL A 139 11.95 -19.11 4.82
N ALA A 140 12.94 -20.00 4.87
CA ALA A 140 14.23 -19.83 4.22
C ALA A 140 14.09 -19.74 2.70
N ASP A 141 13.23 -20.56 2.11
CA ASP A 141 13.06 -20.64 0.65
C ASP A 141 11.92 -19.75 0.13
N ASP A 142 11.22 -19.05 1.02
CA ASP A 142 10.15 -18.13 0.63
C ASP A 142 10.72 -16.93 -0.12
N SER A 143 10.07 -16.54 -1.21
CA SER A 143 10.42 -15.32 -1.94
C SER A 143 10.01 -14.07 -1.14
N LEU A 144 10.60 -12.91 -1.45
CA LEU A 144 10.21 -11.64 -0.82
C LEU A 144 8.70 -11.33 -0.98
N VAL A 145 8.11 -11.76 -2.10
CA VAL A 145 6.67 -11.64 -2.40
C VAL A 145 5.85 -12.53 -1.45
N ASP A 146 6.26 -13.79 -1.26
CA ASP A 146 5.59 -14.73 -0.35
C ASP A 146 5.70 -14.27 1.10
N LEU A 147 6.89 -13.79 1.50
CA LEU A 147 7.10 -13.22 2.83
C LEU A 147 6.23 -11.99 3.07
N ALA A 148 6.00 -11.15 2.06
CA ALA A 148 5.13 -9.97 2.20
C ALA A 148 3.66 -10.34 2.43
N LEU A 149 3.20 -11.43 1.80
CA LEU A 149 1.84 -11.95 1.98
C LEU A 149 1.67 -12.63 3.35
N LYS A 150 2.66 -13.43 3.78
CA LYS A 150 2.61 -14.18 5.05
C LYS A 150 2.93 -13.30 6.27
N PHE A 151 3.84 -12.34 6.13
CA PHE A 151 4.38 -11.51 7.20
C PHE A 151 4.41 -10.02 6.81
N PRO A 152 3.24 -9.42 6.55
CA PRO A 152 3.11 -8.03 6.08
C PRO A 152 3.80 -6.98 6.97
N ASP A 153 3.93 -7.25 8.27
CA ASP A 153 4.62 -6.36 9.21
C ASP A 153 6.08 -6.09 8.84
N CYS A 154 6.73 -6.96 8.06
CA CYS A 154 8.10 -6.74 7.60
C CYS A 154 8.19 -5.51 6.66
N VAL A 155 7.12 -5.20 5.92
CA VAL A 155 7.03 -3.96 5.13
C VAL A 155 7.12 -2.75 6.08
N ALA A 156 6.30 -2.73 7.13
CA ALA A 156 6.29 -1.65 8.11
C ALA A 156 7.65 -1.50 8.82
N LYS A 157 8.29 -2.62 9.19
CA LYS A 157 9.64 -2.62 9.77
C LYS A 157 10.70 -2.10 8.80
N THR A 158 10.56 -2.37 7.51
CA THR A 158 11.46 -1.80 6.49
C THR A 158 11.44 -0.27 6.55
N PHE A 159 10.28 0.37 6.75
CA PHE A 159 10.21 1.82 6.98
C PHE A 159 10.85 2.25 8.31
N GLN A 160 10.92 1.40 9.32
CA GLN A 160 11.56 1.77 10.59
C GLN A 160 13.08 1.75 10.47
N HIS A 161 13.62 0.81 9.69
CA HIS A 161 15.07 0.61 9.53
C HIS A 161 15.67 1.41 8.35
N GLU A 162 14.93 1.55 7.24
CA GLU A 162 15.40 2.20 6.01
C GLU A 162 14.78 3.60 5.86
N LYS A 163 15.49 4.61 6.37
CA LYS A 163 15.02 6.01 6.33
C LYS A 163 14.86 6.57 4.91
N ALA A 164 15.63 6.05 3.96
CA ALA A 164 15.54 6.45 2.55
C ALA A 164 14.22 6.00 1.91
N VAL A 165 13.64 4.88 2.37
CA VAL A 165 12.42 4.33 1.81
C VAL A 165 11.21 5.16 2.22
N ARG A 166 10.44 5.57 1.22
CA ARG A 166 9.21 6.38 1.34
C ARG A 166 8.00 5.66 0.77
N CYS A 167 8.18 4.75 -0.18
CA CYS A 167 7.13 3.92 -0.73
C CYS A 167 7.65 2.51 -1.06
N ILE A 168 6.87 1.50 -0.71
CA ILE A 168 7.09 0.10 -1.09
C ILE A 168 5.83 -0.38 -1.81
N VAL A 169 5.99 -0.82 -3.05
CA VAL A 169 4.95 -1.52 -3.82
C VAL A 169 5.13 -3.02 -3.67
N HIS A 170 4.15 -3.67 -3.06
CA HIS A 170 4.18 -5.07 -2.66
C HIS A 170 2.80 -5.73 -2.81
N PRO A 171 2.73 -7.07 -2.89
CA PRO A 171 1.47 -7.78 -2.89
C PRO A 171 0.82 -7.75 -1.49
N VAL A 172 -0.51 -7.76 -1.43
CA VAL A 172 -1.31 -7.85 -0.20
C VAL A 172 -2.59 -8.67 -0.42
N ASN A 173 -3.08 -9.30 0.64
CA ASN A 173 -4.44 -9.82 0.72
C ASN A 173 -5.35 -8.77 1.38
N PRO A 174 -6.20 -8.06 0.63
CA PRO A 174 -6.99 -6.96 1.19
C PRO A 174 -7.99 -7.49 2.22
N ALA A 175 -8.24 -6.74 3.30
CA ALA A 175 -9.11 -7.16 4.40
C ALA A 175 -10.57 -7.33 3.95
N ILE A 176 -10.98 -6.63 2.89
CA ILE A 176 -12.31 -6.76 2.28
C ILE A 176 -12.51 -8.05 1.49
N ASP A 177 -11.42 -8.67 1.03
CA ASP A 177 -11.45 -9.96 0.34
C ASP A 177 -10.07 -10.63 0.46
N PRO A 178 -9.82 -11.39 1.54
CA PRO A 178 -8.52 -12.01 1.77
C PRO A 178 -8.17 -13.09 0.73
N SER A 179 -9.12 -13.51 -0.12
CA SER A 179 -8.90 -14.57 -1.11
C SER A 179 -8.17 -14.09 -2.37
N ILE A 180 -8.13 -12.78 -2.61
CA ILE A 180 -7.43 -12.19 -3.76
C ILE A 180 -6.07 -11.61 -3.35
N VAL A 181 -5.18 -11.43 -4.32
CA VAL A 181 -3.92 -10.72 -4.16
C VAL A 181 -3.95 -9.43 -4.99
N LEU A 182 -3.65 -8.31 -4.35
CA LEU A 182 -3.56 -6.99 -4.99
C LEU A 182 -2.15 -6.44 -4.85
N TRP A 183 -1.69 -5.71 -5.87
CA TRP A 183 -0.53 -4.83 -5.72
C TRP A 183 -0.95 -3.55 -5.00
N ALA A 184 -0.27 -3.26 -3.90
CA ALA A 184 -0.50 -2.07 -3.10
C ALA A 184 0.80 -1.29 -2.94
N ALA A 185 0.69 0.03 -2.83
CA ALA A 185 1.74 0.94 -2.44
C ALA A 185 1.52 1.32 -0.97
N THR A 186 2.42 0.89 -0.10
CA THR A 186 2.53 1.40 1.28
C THR A 186 3.52 2.54 1.30
N LEU A 187 3.14 3.69 1.85
CA LEU A 187 3.93 4.93 1.86
C LEU A 187 3.95 5.56 3.24
N ARG A 188 5.02 6.29 3.54
CA ARG A 188 5.04 7.20 4.68
C ARG A 188 4.07 8.35 4.46
N TYR A 189 3.32 8.71 5.50
CA TYR A 189 2.48 9.89 5.49
C TYR A 189 3.35 11.16 5.39
N ASP A 190 3.34 11.81 4.23
CA ASP A 190 3.98 13.10 4.01
C ASP A 190 3.05 14.02 3.22
N LYS A 191 2.36 14.92 3.95
CA LYS A 191 1.41 15.87 3.38
C LYS A 191 2.00 16.71 2.24
N LYS A 192 3.31 16.97 2.24
CA LYS A 192 3.96 17.78 1.19
C LYS A 192 4.06 17.06 -0.16
N ARG A 193 3.75 15.76 -0.21
CA ARG A 193 3.76 14.93 -1.43
C ARG A 193 2.37 14.59 -1.94
N PHE A 194 1.32 14.98 -1.22
CA PHE A 194 -0.06 14.80 -1.63
C PHE A 194 -0.53 16.07 -2.33
N GLU A 195 -0.77 15.99 -3.64
CA GLU A 195 -1.19 17.17 -4.41
C GLU A 195 -2.71 17.27 -4.56
N ASP A 196 -3.38 16.16 -4.84
CA ASP A 196 -4.83 16.11 -5.03
C ASP A 196 -5.39 14.75 -4.63
N ALA A 197 -6.57 14.75 -4.00
CA ALA A 197 -7.30 13.57 -3.59
C ALA A 197 -8.81 13.75 -3.77
N SER A 198 -9.48 12.76 -4.36
CA SER A 198 -10.92 12.82 -4.62
C SER A 198 -11.60 11.47 -4.43
N VAL A 199 -12.86 11.49 -4.00
CA VAL A 199 -13.68 10.28 -3.93
C VAL A 199 -14.26 9.98 -5.30
N ARG A 200 -14.02 8.77 -5.81
CA ARG A 200 -14.59 8.32 -7.06
C ARG A 200 -16.12 8.19 -6.94
N PHE A 201 -16.83 8.66 -7.96
CA PHE A 201 -18.31 8.60 -8.08
C PHE A 201 -19.11 9.41 -7.05
N LEU A 202 -18.48 10.10 -6.09
CA LEU A 202 -19.13 10.99 -5.12
C LEU A 202 -18.36 12.31 -5.00
N PRO A 203 -18.42 13.19 -6.02
CA PRO A 203 -17.57 14.37 -6.11
C PRO A 203 -17.84 15.44 -5.04
N HIS A 204 -18.96 15.32 -4.30
CA HIS A 204 -19.28 16.22 -3.19
C HIS A 204 -18.50 15.90 -1.91
N VAL A 205 -17.93 14.69 -1.78
CA VAL A 205 -17.11 14.33 -0.62
C VAL A 205 -15.72 14.92 -0.76
N GLN A 206 -15.32 15.71 0.22
CA GLN A 206 -14.00 16.37 0.26
C GLN A 206 -12.98 15.51 1.02
N ILE A 207 -11.77 15.41 0.48
CA ILE A 207 -10.64 14.79 1.17
C ILE A 207 -9.79 15.86 1.85
N GLN A 208 -9.51 15.67 3.14
CA GLN A 208 -8.60 16.51 3.92
C GLN A 208 -7.20 15.88 3.92
N LEU A 209 -6.25 16.56 3.25
CA LEU A 209 -4.83 16.20 3.20
C LEU A 209 -4.06 16.55 4.49
#